data_AF-A0A946UNJ7-F1
#
_entry.id   AF-A0A946UNJ7-F1
#
_cell.length_a   1.000
_cell.length_b   1.000
_cell.length_c   1.000
_cell.angle_alpha   90.00
_cell.angle_beta   90.00
_cell.angle_gamma   90.00
#
_symmetry.space_group_name_H-M   'P 1'
#
loop_
_entity.id
_entity.type
_entity.pdbx_description
1 polymer ?
#
loop_
_entity_poly.entity_id
_entity_poly.type
_entity_poly.pdbx_seq_one_letter_code
_entity_poly.pdbx_strand_id
1 'polypeptide(L)'
;MQQVINGLKRSASIKALVIGLLILILLIPVSMIKGVVRDRIGIHNEARADIMRAWGGEQTLTGPVLVLPYRIAHINSYGNQTIERAFLYVLPSDLQVTVDVNPEIRYRGMHKVPIYSADMNLYGSFAKPDFAAIAPAEPDVDWDKAFIALSVSDPRSIAHTPLIDIGDSMSRFRSGGTRFLARTTTPPLVANIESDFKDFRQGSALTFKMDMRLNGADSLRIAPLG
;
A
#
# COMPACT_ATOMS: atom_id res chain seq x y z
N MET A 1 4.00 -43.14 -65.02
CA MET A 1 4.39 -42.11 -64.01
C MET A 1 3.57 -40.83 -64.08
N GLN A 2 3.28 -40.24 -65.26
CA GLN A 2 2.57 -38.95 -65.35
C GLN A 2 1.10 -38.97 -64.89
N GLN A 3 0.35 -40.07 -65.03
CA GLN A 3 -1.04 -40.14 -64.56
C GLN A 3 -1.18 -40.21 -63.03
N VAL A 4 -0.26 -40.88 -62.34
CA VAL A 4 -0.20 -40.90 -60.86
C VAL A 4 0.09 -39.50 -60.32
N ILE A 5 1.01 -38.77 -60.96
CA ILE A 5 1.36 -37.39 -60.61
C ILE A 5 0.16 -36.46 -60.80
N ASN A 6 -0.66 -36.66 -61.83
CA ASN A 6 -1.86 -35.85 -62.07
C ASN A 6 -3.02 -36.17 -61.10
N GLY A 7 -3.16 -37.43 -60.66
CA GLY A 7 -4.09 -37.81 -59.59
C GLY A 7 -3.71 -37.21 -58.22
N LEU A 8 -2.39 -37.16 -57.92
CA LEU A 8 -1.87 -36.48 -56.73
C LEU A 8 -2.16 -34.96 -56.74
N LYS A 9 -2.06 -34.30 -57.90
CA LYS A 9 -2.31 -32.84 -58.04
C LYS A 9 -3.78 -32.43 -57.82
N ARG A 10 -4.74 -33.33 -58.03
CA ARG A 10 -6.18 -33.08 -57.83
C ARG A 10 -6.71 -33.51 -56.45
N SER A 11 -5.92 -34.25 -55.67
CA SER A 11 -6.35 -34.76 -54.36
C SER A 11 -6.37 -33.65 -53.30
N ALA A 12 -7.55 -33.38 -52.73
CA ALA A 12 -7.75 -32.41 -51.67
C ALA A 12 -6.88 -32.71 -50.43
N SER A 13 -6.62 -33.99 -50.14
CA SER A 13 -5.81 -34.43 -48.99
C SER A 13 -4.34 -34.00 -49.10
N ILE A 14 -3.78 -33.97 -50.32
CA ILE A 14 -2.38 -33.54 -50.54
C ILE A 14 -2.26 -32.03 -50.41
N LYS A 15 -3.25 -31.28 -50.90
CA LYS A 15 -3.31 -29.83 -50.66
C LYS A 15 -3.39 -29.51 -49.17
N ALA A 16 -4.23 -30.24 -48.42
CA ALA A 16 -4.33 -30.10 -46.97
C ALA A 16 -3.02 -30.42 -46.26
N LEU A 17 -2.31 -31.50 -46.67
CA LEU A 17 -1.00 -31.86 -46.12
C LEU A 17 0.05 -30.76 -46.37
N VAL A 18 0.13 -30.22 -47.59
CA VAL A 18 1.05 -29.13 -47.93
C VAL A 18 0.75 -27.88 -47.13
N ILE A 19 -0.52 -27.51 -46.97
CA ILE A 19 -0.93 -26.38 -46.13
C ILE A 19 -0.52 -26.63 -44.66
N GLY A 20 -0.77 -27.82 -44.13
CA GLY A 20 -0.37 -28.19 -42.77
C GLY A 20 1.15 -28.09 -42.57
N LEU A 21 1.94 -28.58 -43.54
CA LEU A 21 3.40 -28.46 -43.50
C LEU A 21 3.86 -26.99 -43.55
N LEU A 22 3.24 -26.17 -44.39
CA LEU A 22 3.55 -24.73 -44.46
C LEU A 22 3.22 -24.02 -43.15
N ILE A 23 2.11 -24.36 -42.49
CA ILE A 23 1.74 -23.83 -41.16
C ILE A 23 2.81 -24.21 -40.12
N LEU A 24 3.27 -25.47 -40.11
CA LEU A 24 4.33 -25.93 -39.21
C LEU A 24 5.65 -25.18 -39.43
N ILE A 25 6.02 -24.93 -40.69
CA ILE A 25 7.21 -24.15 -41.02
C ILE A 25 7.06 -22.70 -40.53
N LEU A 26 5.88 -22.09 -40.69
CA LEU A 26 5.60 -20.73 -40.24
C LEU A 26 5.51 -20.59 -38.71
N LEU A 27 5.23 -21.67 -37.98
CA LEU A 27 5.24 -21.67 -36.52
C LEU A 27 6.64 -21.43 -35.93
N ILE A 28 7.69 -21.87 -36.62
CA ILE A 28 9.09 -21.70 -36.18
C ILE A 28 9.46 -20.20 -36.05
N PRO A 29 9.36 -19.36 -37.11
CA PRO A 29 9.70 -17.94 -37.00
C PRO A 29 8.78 -17.19 -36.03
N VAL A 30 7.49 -17.55 -35.95
CA VAL A 30 6.57 -16.95 -34.97
C VAL A 30 7.01 -17.26 -33.53
N SER A 31 7.45 -18.49 -33.26
CA SER A 31 7.96 -18.89 -31.95
C SER A 31 9.23 -18.12 -31.58
N MET A 32 10.16 -17.96 -32.54
CA MET A 32 11.39 -17.19 -32.35
C MET A 32 11.10 -15.72 -32.02
N ILE A 33 10.18 -15.08 -32.75
CA ILE A 33 9.77 -13.69 -32.48
C ILE A 33 9.18 -13.57 -31.07
N LYS A 34 8.29 -14.50 -30.69
CA LYS A 34 7.71 -14.52 -29.33
C LYS A 34 8.78 -14.69 -28.26
N GLY A 35 9.85 -15.46 -28.53
CA GLY A 35 11.01 -15.60 -27.65
C GLY A 35 11.72 -14.26 -27.43
N VAL A 36 12.14 -13.60 -28.53
CA VAL A 36 12.83 -12.30 -28.46
C VAL A 36 11.99 -11.22 -27.75
N VAL A 37 10.68 -11.18 -28.02
CA VAL A 37 9.77 -10.24 -27.35
C VAL A 37 9.71 -10.53 -25.85
N ARG A 38 9.63 -11.80 -25.45
CA ARG A 38 9.61 -12.21 -24.04
C ARG A 38 10.91 -11.80 -23.33
N ASP A 39 12.05 -12.01 -23.97
CA ASP A 39 13.35 -11.63 -23.41
C ASP A 39 13.44 -10.11 -23.20
N ARG A 40 12.98 -9.32 -24.18
CA ARG A 40 12.94 -7.85 -24.04
C ARG A 40 12.03 -7.38 -22.91
N ILE A 41 10.85 -8.00 -22.75
CA ILE A 41 9.95 -7.70 -21.63
C ILE A 41 10.62 -8.08 -20.30
N GLY A 42 11.29 -9.23 -20.25
CA GLY A 42 12.04 -9.69 -19.07
C GLY A 42 13.10 -8.70 -18.61
N ILE A 43 13.98 -8.28 -19.53
CA ILE A 43 15.06 -7.32 -19.23
C ILE A 43 14.49 -5.97 -18.79
N HIS A 44 13.42 -5.50 -19.44
CA HIS A 44 12.75 -4.26 -19.03
C HIS A 44 12.16 -4.35 -17.62
N ASN A 45 11.51 -5.47 -17.29
CA ASN A 45 10.92 -5.69 -15.97
C ASN A 45 11.99 -5.82 -14.88
N GLU A 46 13.12 -6.45 -15.18
CA GLU A 46 14.26 -6.55 -14.26
C GLU A 46 14.85 -5.16 -13.98
N ALA A 47 15.07 -4.35 -15.02
CA ALA A 47 15.51 -2.97 -14.88
C ALA A 47 14.54 -2.12 -14.03
N ARG A 48 13.23 -2.29 -14.23
CA ARG A 48 12.19 -1.65 -13.41
C ARG A 48 12.25 -2.11 -11.96
N ALA A 49 12.34 -3.41 -11.71
CA ALA A 49 12.42 -3.97 -10.37
C ALA A 49 13.70 -3.55 -9.62
N ASP A 50 14.84 -3.42 -10.31
CA ASP A 50 16.08 -2.88 -9.76
C ASP A 50 15.91 -1.43 -9.27
N ILE A 51 15.33 -0.56 -10.10
CA ILE A 51 15.10 0.84 -9.75
C ILE A 51 14.10 0.94 -8.60
N MET A 52 12.99 0.20 -8.66
CA MET A 52 11.97 0.18 -7.61
C MET A 52 12.49 -0.33 -6.27
N ARG A 53 13.41 -1.32 -6.27
CA ARG A 53 14.03 -1.80 -5.03
C ARG A 53 14.83 -0.72 -4.31
N ALA A 54 15.40 0.23 -5.06
CA ALA A 54 16.19 1.33 -4.51
C ALA A 54 15.36 2.59 -4.20
N TRP A 55 14.32 2.87 -4.99
CA TRP A 55 13.56 4.13 -4.91
C TRP A 55 12.16 3.96 -4.28
N GLY A 56 11.52 2.82 -4.50
CA GLY A 56 10.12 2.57 -4.18
C GLY A 56 9.32 2.14 -5.41
N GLY A 57 8.43 1.18 -5.22
CA GLY A 57 7.44 0.78 -6.23
C GLY A 57 6.18 1.63 -6.18
N GLU A 58 5.05 1.03 -6.57
CA GLU A 58 3.73 1.64 -6.39
C GLU A 58 3.45 1.91 -4.91
N GLN A 59 3.00 3.12 -4.60
CA GLN A 59 2.72 3.53 -3.23
C GLN A 59 1.24 3.79 -3.00
N THR A 60 0.73 3.24 -1.91
CA THR A 60 -0.57 3.59 -1.33
C THR A 60 -0.32 4.14 0.07
N LEU A 61 -0.72 5.40 0.29
CA LEU A 61 -0.79 5.99 1.61
C LEU A 61 -2.19 5.75 2.18
N THR A 62 -2.26 5.08 3.31
CA THR A 62 -3.50 4.89 4.07
C THR A 62 -3.44 5.81 5.27
N GLY A 63 -4.42 6.71 5.36
CA GLY A 63 -4.43 7.89 6.22
C GLY A 63 -4.21 7.63 7.72
N PRO A 64 -3.93 8.70 8.48
CA PRO A 64 -3.64 8.59 9.91
C PRO A 64 -4.88 8.14 10.67
N VAL A 65 -4.69 7.20 11.60
CA VAL A 65 -5.73 6.70 12.50
C VAL A 65 -5.26 6.91 13.92
N LEU A 66 -6.09 7.54 14.75
CA LEU A 66 -5.86 7.63 16.18
C LEU A 66 -6.24 6.32 16.85
N VAL A 67 -5.31 5.75 17.61
CA VAL A 67 -5.56 4.49 18.31
C VAL A 67 -5.44 4.65 19.80
N LEU A 68 -6.53 4.23 20.44
CA LEU A 68 -6.75 4.31 21.86
C LEU A 68 -6.78 2.88 22.42
N PRO A 69 -5.69 2.42 23.07
CA PRO A 69 -5.72 1.16 23.78
C PRO A 69 -6.68 1.25 24.95
N TYR A 70 -7.52 0.24 25.13
CA TYR A 70 -8.43 0.18 26.27
C TYR A 70 -8.45 -1.21 26.90
N ARG A 71 -8.88 -1.26 28.16
CA ARG A 71 -8.94 -2.49 28.96
C ARG A 71 -10.38 -2.89 29.19
N ILE A 72 -10.65 -4.18 29.01
CA ILE A 72 -11.94 -4.79 29.33
C ILE A 72 -11.71 -5.77 30.48
N ALA A 73 -12.37 -5.54 31.61
CA ALA A 73 -12.35 -6.47 32.73
C ALA A 73 -13.47 -7.51 32.55
N HIS A 74 -13.08 -8.77 32.39
CA HIS A 74 -13.99 -9.90 32.41
C HIS A 74 -13.93 -10.57 33.78
N ILE A 75 -15.07 -10.67 34.46
CA ILE A 75 -15.21 -11.48 35.67
C ILE A 75 -15.79 -12.82 35.21
N ASN A 76 -15.04 -13.90 35.40
CA ASN A 76 -15.57 -15.23 35.10
C ASN A 76 -16.51 -15.71 36.21
N SER A 77 -17.23 -16.81 35.97
CA SER A 77 -18.16 -17.41 36.94
C SER A 77 -17.51 -17.88 38.26
N TYR A 78 -16.17 -17.89 38.33
CA TYR A 78 -15.38 -18.24 39.50
C TYR A 78 -14.83 -17.00 40.26
N GLY A 79 -15.21 -15.79 39.83
CA GLY A 79 -14.76 -14.54 40.45
C GLY A 79 -13.36 -14.08 40.05
N ASN A 80 -12.67 -14.79 39.15
CA ASN A 80 -11.36 -14.36 38.65
C ASN A 80 -11.53 -13.25 37.62
N GLN A 81 -10.83 -12.15 37.83
CA GLN A 81 -10.77 -11.03 36.89
C GLN A 81 -9.68 -11.30 35.84
N THR A 82 -10.08 -11.34 34.57
CA THR A 82 -9.16 -11.34 33.42
C THR A 82 -9.25 -9.98 32.74
N ILE A 83 -8.10 -9.35 32.48
CA ILE A 83 -8.03 -8.07 31.76
C ILE A 83 -7.67 -8.35 30.31
N GLU A 84 -8.60 -8.09 29.41
CA GLU A 84 -8.36 -8.09 27.97
C GLU A 84 -7.92 -6.69 27.52
N ARG A 85 -6.92 -6.63 26.62
CA ARG A 85 -6.47 -5.38 26.00
C ARG A 85 -6.95 -5.34 24.56
N ALA A 86 -7.69 -4.30 24.22
CA ALA A 86 -8.20 -4.05 22.88
C ALA A 86 -7.79 -2.65 22.39
N PHE A 87 -8.02 -2.39 21.11
CA PHE A 87 -7.69 -1.11 20.48
C PHE A 87 -8.96 -0.52 19.86
N LEU A 88 -9.24 0.74 20.19
CA LEU A 88 -10.25 1.53 19.51
C LEU A 88 -9.57 2.35 18.41
N TYR A 89 -10.08 2.24 17.18
CA TYR A 89 -9.60 2.97 16.01
C TYR A 89 -10.54 4.16 15.75
N VAL A 90 -9.99 5.37 15.87
CA VAL A 90 -10.70 6.62 15.61
C VAL A 90 -10.20 7.18 14.29
N LEU A 91 -11.09 7.23 13.30
CA LEU A 91 -10.82 7.85 12.00
C LEU A 91 -10.92 9.37 12.12
N PRO A 92 -10.16 10.13 11.32
CA PRO A 92 -10.29 11.57 11.31
C PRO A 92 -11.66 11.99 10.78
N SER A 93 -12.25 13.00 11.40
CA SER A 93 -13.53 13.60 10.96
C SER A 93 -13.36 14.44 9.69
N ASP A 94 -12.18 15.00 9.51
CA ASP A 94 -11.76 15.71 8.32
C ASP A 94 -10.30 15.37 8.02
N LEU A 95 -9.99 15.17 6.74
CA LEU A 95 -8.65 14.90 6.27
C LEU A 95 -8.43 15.62 4.94
N GLN A 96 -7.54 16.60 4.97
CA GLN A 96 -7.03 17.28 3.78
C GLN A 96 -5.62 16.78 3.49
N VAL A 97 -5.41 16.30 2.26
CA VAL A 97 -4.10 15.86 1.79
C VAL A 97 -3.72 16.68 0.57
N THR A 98 -2.65 17.46 0.69
CA THR A 98 -2.03 18.17 -0.43
C THR A 98 -0.77 17.41 -0.83
N VAL A 99 -0.60 17.17 -2.12
CA VAL A 99 0.56 16.45 -2.65
C VAL A 99 1.15 17.22 -3.82
N ASP A 100 2.44 17.54 -3.74
CA ASP A 100 3.25 17.96 -4.86
C ASP A 100 4.06 16.78 -5.38
N VAL A 101 3.84 16.40 -6.64
CA VAL A 101 4.47 15.23 -7.27
C VAL A 101 5.46 15.71 -8.31
N ASN A 102 6.74 15.40 -8.08
CA ASN A 102 7.82 15.69 -9.01
C ASN A 102 8.29 14.41 -9.72
N PRO A 103 7.86 14.15 -10.98
CA PRO A 103 8.27 12.98 -11.74
C PRO A 103 9.67 13.14 -12.33
N GLU A 104 10.46 12.05 -12.29
CA GLU A 104 11.78 11.94 -12.91
C GLU A 104 11.89 10.67 -13.76
N ILE A 105 12.72 10.69 -14.79
CA ILE A 105 13.06 9.48 -15.54
C ILE A 105 14.41 8.96 -15.05
N ARG A 106 14.42 7.73 -14.51
CA ARG A 106 15.65 7.01 -14.19
C ARG A 106 16.00 5.99 -15.25
N TYR A 107 17.28 5.67 -15.33
CA TYR A 107 17.85 4.79 -16.32
C TYR A 107 18.52 3.59 -15.65
N ARG A 108 18.30 2.42 -16.23
CA ARG A 108 19.07 1.20 -15.94
C ARG A 108 19.47 0.58 -17.28
N GLY A 109 20.74 0.74 -17.63
CA GLY A 109 21.22 0.47 -18.99
C GLY A 109 20.51 1.37 -20.01
N MET A 110 19.88 0.77 -21.03
CA MET A 110 19.10 1.49 -22.05
C MET A 110 17.62 1.70 -21.68
N HIS A 111 17.18 1.19 -20.54
CA HIS A 111 15.77 1.21 -20.15
C HIS A 111 15.45 2.42 -19.27
N LYS A 112 14.36 3.10 -19.62
CA LYS A 112 13.80 4.25 -18.90
C LYS A 112 12.70 3.77 -17.96
N VAL A 113 12.70 4.26 -16.73
CA VAL A 113 11.68 3.97 -15.72
C VAL A 113 11.24 5.30 -15.10
N PRO A 114 9.97 5.69 -15.24
CA PRO A 114 9.43 6.86 -14.56
C PRO A 114 9.32 6.58 -13.06
N ILE A 115 9.88 7.49 -12.27
CA ILE A 115 9.78 7.54 -10.82
C ILE A 115 9.22 8.89 -10.42
N TYR A 116 8.88 9.06 -9.14
CA TYR A 116 8.52 10.35 -8.59
C TYR A 116 9.05 10.50 -7.16
N SER A 117 9.15 11.76 -6.73
CA SER A 117 9.10 12.13 -5.33
C SER A 117 7.82 12.91 -5.07
N ALA A 118 7.11 12.57 -4.00
CA ALA A 118 5.88 13.22 -3.58
C ALA A 118 6.11 13.90 -2.23
N ASP A 119 6.00 15.22 -2.19
CA ASP A 119 5.95 16.00 -0.96
C ASP A 119 4.49 16.14 -0.54
N MET A 120 4.17 15.66 0.65
CA MET A 120 2.81 15.52 1.14
C MET A 120 2.63 16.33 2.41
N ASN A 121 1.57 17.14 2.44
CA ASN A 121 1.11 17.82 3.64
C ASN A 121 -0.28 17.31 3.99
N LEU A 122 -0.41 16.73 5.18
CA LEU A 122 -1.64 16.18 5.72
C LEU A 122 -2.11 17.03 6.89
N TYR A 123 -3.37 17.43 6.85
CA TYR A 123 -4.03 18.21 7.89
C TYR A 123 -5.39 17.59 8.18
N GLY A 124 -5.80 17.59 9.43
CA GLY A 124 -7.13 17.11 9.78
C GLY A 124 -7.41 17.21 11.26
N SER A 125 -8.54 16.66 11.67
CA SER A 125 -8.88 16.53 13.08
C SER A 125 -9.57 15.20 13.40
N PHE A 126 -9.43 14.76 14.64
CA PHE A 126 -10.19 13.65 15.20
C PHE A 126 -11.31 14.21 16.09
N ALA A 127 -12.52 13.69 15.92
CA ALA A 127 -13.61 13.93 16.86
C ALA A 127 -13.58 12.90 17.99
N LYS A 128 -14.03 13.28 19.19
CA LYS A 128 -14.19 12.34 20.31
C LYS A 128 -15.20 11.25 19.89
N PRO A 129 -14.83 9.96 19.94
CA PRO A 129 -15.77 8.89 19.63
C PRO A 129 -16.88 8.83 20.70
N ASP A 130 -18.09 8.50 20.26
CA ASP A 130 -19.18 8.20 21.19
C ASP A 130 -18.98 6.80 21.79
N PHE A 131 -18.36 6.77 22.97
CA PHE A 131 -18.08 5.52 23.69
C PHE A 131 -19.36 4.75 24.06
N ALA A 132 -20.48 5.44 24.28
CA ALA A 132 -21.75 4.80 24.63
C ALA A 132 -22.35 4.01 23.46
N ALA A 133 -22.04 4.42 22.23
CA ALA A 133 -22.43 3.68 21.03
C ALA A 133 -21.56 2.42 20.78
N ILE A 134 -20.37 2.35 21.39
CA ILE A 134 -19.37 1.31 21.12
C ILE A 134 -19.41 0.22 22.21
N ALA A 135 -19.64 0.59 23.47
CA ALA A 135 -19.68 -0.34 24.58
C ALA A 135 -20.76 0.04 25.62
N PRO A 136 -21.35 -0.93 26.33
CA PRO A 136 -22.35 -0.66 27.37
C PRO A 136 -21.84 0.17 28.55
N ALA A 137 -20.53 0.21 28.75
CA ALA A 137 -19.84 1.02 29.74
C ALA A 137 -18.67 1.75 29.06
N GLU A 138 -18.36 2.97 29.50
CA GLU A 138 -17.25 3.74 28.95
C GLU A 138 -15.94 2.95 29.16
N PRO A 139 -15.21 2.61 28.08
CA PRO A 139 -14.03 1.77 28.18
C PRO A 139 -12.92 2.49 28.94
N ASP A 140 -12.17 1.73 29.76
CA ASP A 140 -10.99 2.24 30.47
C ASP A 140 -9.84 2.44 29.47
N VAL A 141 -9.78 3.63 28.87
CA VAL A 141 -8.78 4.03 27.87
C VAL A 141 -7.46 4.38 28.54
N ASP A 142 -6.38 3.75 28.07
CA ASP A 142 -4.99 4.00 28.46
C ASP A 142 -4.43 5.15 27.60
N TRP A 143 -4.82 6.37 27.94
CA TRP A 143 -4.49 7.59 27.17
C TRP A 143 -2.98 7.83 27.02
N ASP A 144 -2.19 7.45 28.01
CA ASP A 144 -0.72 7.57 27.98
C ASP A 144 -0.07 6.67 26.92
N LYS A 145 -0.83 5.68 26.42
CA LYS A 145 -0.41 4.79 25.34
C LYS A 145 -1.15 5.04 24.05
N ALA A 146 -1.87 6.15 23.92
CA ALA A 146 -2.46 6.55 22.65
C ALA A 146 -1.37 6.84 21.62
N PHE A 147 -1.64 6.47 20.36
CA PHE A 147 -0.71 6.70 19.27
C PHE A 147 -1.46 6.91 17.95
N ILE A 148 -0.87 7.67 17.05
CA ILE A 148 -1.27 7.73 15.65
C ILE A 148 -0.59 6.60 14.91
N ALA A 149 -1.32 5.98 13.98
CA ALA A 149 -0.72 5.11 13.01
C ALA A 149 -1.06 5.52 11.59
N LEU A 150 -0.13 5.25 10.69
CA LEU A 150 -0.20 5.56 9.28
C LEU A 150 0.40 4.38 8.52
N SER A 151 -0.16 3.99 7.39
CA SER A 151 0.41 2.89 6.59
C SER A 151 0.81 3.36 5.20
N VAL A 152 1.95 2.85 4.74
CA VAL A 152 2.44 3.00 3.37
C VAL A 152 2.73 1.62 2.80
N SER A 153 2.64 1.48 1.48
CA SER A 153 2.95 0.22 0.79
C SER A 153 4.40 -0.22 0.96
N ASP A 154 5.36 0.71 0.97
CA ASP A 154 6.76 0.42 1.26
C ASP A 154 7.35 1.49 2.20
N PRO A 155 7.51 1.19 3.51
CA PRO A 155 8.11 2.12 4.46
C PRO A 155 9.54 2.56 4.12
N ARG A 156 10.27 1.78 3.30
CA ARG A 156 11.63 2.14 2.87
C ARG A 156 11.65 3.29 1.88
N SER A 157 10.53 3.58 1.25
CA SER A 157 10.38 4.66 0.26
C SER A 157 10.13 6.02 0.88
N ILE A 158 10.00 6.08 2.21
CA ILE A 158 9.90 7.33 2.96
C ILE A 158 11.29 7.98 2.98
N ALA A 159 11.42 9.19 2.43
CA ALA A 159 12.72 9.84 2.27
C ALA A 159 13.32 10.27 3.62
N HIS A 160 12.48 10.76 4.54
CA HIS A 160 12.86 11.20 5.87
C HIS A 160 11.80 10.80 6.88
N THR A 161 12.20 10.51 8.11
CA THR A 161 11.26 10.14 9.16
C THR A 161 10.25 11.27 9.38
N PRO A 162 8.96 11.05 9.12
CA PRO A 162 7.95 12.09 9.23
C PRO A 162 7.73 12.47 10.69
N LEU A 163 7.36 13.72 10.89
CA LEU A 163 6.94 14.27 12.16
C LEU A 163 5.45 14.59 12.08
N ILE A 164 4.74 14.38 13.17
CA ILE A 164 3.36 14.80 13.34
C ILE A 164 3.29 15.79 14.48
N ASP A 165 2.67 16.92 14.21
CA ASP A 165 2.24 17.91 15.17
C ASP A 165 0.77 17.60 15.52
N ILE A 166 0.48 17.27 16.77
CA ILE A 166 -0.84 16.82 17.21
C ILE A 166 -1.13 17.34 18.62
N GLY A 167 -2.22 18.11 18.73
CA GLY A 167 -2.48 18.88 19.95
C GLY A 167 -1.31 19.83 20.23
N ASP A 168 -0.67 19.67 21.38
CA ASP A 168 0.51 20.47 21.81
C ASP A 168 1.84 19.69 21.72
N SER A 169 1.87 18.57 20.99
CA SER A 169 3.02 17.66 20.94
C SER A 169 3.50 17.43 19.52
N MET A 170 4.83 17.49 19.35
CA MET A 170 5.48 17.06 18.13
C MET A 170 6.10 15.68 18.33
N SER A 171 5.61 14.71 17.57
CA SER A 171 5.97 13.30 17.71
C SER A 171 6.58 12.74 16.42
N ARG A 172 7.54 11.83 16.58
CA ARG A 172 8.21 11.17 15.47
C ARG A 172 7.61 9.80 15.20
N PHE A 173 7.38 9.49 13.92
CA PHE A 173 6.99 8.14 13.55
C PHE A 173 8.15 7.15 13.67
N ARG A 174 7.80 5.95 14.11
CA ARG A 174 8.67 4.76 14.16
C ARG A 174 7.94 3.58 13.53
N SER A 175 8.68 2.55 13.15
CA SER A 175 8.05 1.30 12.71
C SER A 175 7.23 0.69 13.85
N GLY A 176 5.95 0.42 13.58
CA GLY A 176 5.04 -0.24 14.49
C GLY A 176 5.07 -1.76 14.37
N GLY A 177 4.36 -2.43 15.27
CA GLY A 177 4.13 -3.87 15.17
C GLY A 177 3.05 -4.20 14.12
N THR A 178 3.11 -5.40 13.54
CA THR A 178 2.17 -5.90 12.51
C THR A 178 0.74 -6.18 13.02
N ARG A 179 0.46 -6.01 14.32
CA ARG A 179 -0.85 -6.30 14.94
C ARG A 179 -1.86 -5.16 14.85
N PHE A 180 -1.46 -4.02 14.29
CA PHE A 180 -2.23 -2.79 14.28
C PHE A 180 -3.42 -2.83 13.30
N LEU A 181 -3.29 -3.52 12.16
CA LEU A 181 -4.39 -3.76 11.24
C LEU A 181 -4.23 -5.20 10.75
N ALA A 182 -5.17 -6.07 11.13
CA ALA A 182 -5.14 -7.50 10.81
C ALA A 182 -5.13 -7.84 9.29
N ARG A 183 -5.04 -6.83 8.41
CA ARG A 183 -5.05 -6.95 6.95
C ARG A 183 -3.95 -6.18 6.22
N THR A 184 -3.00 -5.53 6.91
CA THR A 184 -1.87 -4.87 6.22
C THR A 184 -0.66 -5.79 6.17
N THR A 185 -0.16 -6.04 4.97
CA THR A 185 1.08 -6.82 4.75
C THR A 185 2.33 -6.07 5.20
N THR A 186 2.25 -4.74 5.29
CA THR A 186 3.32 -3.88 5.78
C THR A 186 3.04 -3.40 7.21
N PRO A 187 4.08 -3.36 8.08
CA PRO A 187 3.97 -2.73 9.38
C PRO A 187 3.64 -1.25 9.20
N PRO A 188 2.66 -0.70 9.93
CA PRO A 188 2.39 0.73 9.88
C PRO A 188 3.52 1.49 10.56
N LEU A 189 3.62 2.76 10.21
CA LEU A 189 4.30 3.75 11.04
C LEU A 189 3.41 4.10 12.22
N VAL A 190 4.01 4.22 13.40
CA VAL A 190 3.32 4.65 14.62
C VAL A 190 4.04 5.83 15.25
N ALA A 191 3.30 6.80 15.75
CA ALA A 191 3.81 7.93 16.53
C ALA A 191 3.02 7.99 17.84
N ASN A 192 3.70 7.83 18.98
CA ASN A 192 3.06 8.01 20.28
C ASN A 192 2.65 9.48 20.43
N ILE A 193 1.59 9.76 21.18
CA ILE A 193 1.16 11.12 21.44
C ILE A 193 1.50 11.46 22.88
N GLU A 194 2.39 12.43 23.09
CA GLU A 194 2.70 12.95 24.43
C GLU A 194 1.73 14.09 24.77
N SER A 195 0.45 13.75 24.98
CA SER A 195 -0.60 14.68 25.38
C SER A 195 -1.47 14.07 26.48
N ASP A 196 -2.02 14.90 27.36
CA ASP A 196 -2.97 14.44 28.38
C ASP A 196 -4.40 14.29 27.82
N PHE A 197 -4.65 14.69 26.57
CA PHE A 197 -5.96 14.65 25.90
C PHE A 197 -7.07 15.35 26.68
N LYS A 198 -6.77 16.29 27.60
CA LYS A 198 -7.79 16.90 28.48
C LYS A 198 -8.95 17.52 27.70
N ASP A 199 -8.65 18.27 26.65
CA ASP A 199 -9.67 18.95 25.85
C ASP A 199 -10.41 17.97 24.93
N PHE A 200 -9.68 17.00 24.36
CA PHE A 200 -10.27 15.95 23.53
C PHE A 200 -11.27 15.10 24.32
N ARG A 201 -10.97 14.79 25.59
CA ARG A 201 -11.90 14.08 26.50
C ARG A 201 -13.16 14.87 26.81
N GLN A 202 -13.09 16.21 26.75
CA GLN A 202 -14.22 17.13 26.95
C GLN A 202 -15.04 17.36 25.67
N GLY A 203 -14.59 16.83 24.53
CA GLY A 203 -15.31 16.90 23.25
C GLY A 203 -14.69 17.86 22.23
N SER A 204 -13.57 18.51 22.54
CA SER A 204 -12.83 19.30 21.56
C SER A 204 -12.21 18.39 20.49
N ALA A 205 -12.14 18.87 19.25
CA ALA A 205 -11.46 18.14 18.18
C ALA A 205 -9.94 18.14 18.41
N LEU A 206 -9.30 17.00 18.16
CA LEU A 206 -7.85 16.87 18.20
C LEU A 206 -7.27 17.08 16.80
N THR A 207 -6.74 18.27 16.56
CA THR A 207 -6.14 18.63 15.27
C THR A 207 -4.75 18.04 15.11
N PHE A 208 -4.39 17.69 13.87
CA PHE A 208 -3.06 17.25 13.52
C PHE A 208 -2.57 17.88 12.21
N LYS A 209 -1.25 18.01 12.12
CA LYS A 209 -0.50 18.39 10.92
C LYS A 209 0.69 17.45 10.75
N MET A 210 0.92 17.00 9.52
CA MET A 210 2.05 16.13 9.20
C MET A 210 2.61 16.46 7.83
N ASP A 211 3.93 16.51 7.76
CA ASP A 211 4.68 16.65 6.52
C ASP A 211 5.46 15.35 6.27
N MET A 212 5.36 14.81 5.05
CA MET A 212 6.02 13.57 4.64
C MET A 212 6.51 13.70 3.20
N ARG A 213 7.71 13.17 2.93
CA ARG A 213 8.20 12.95 1.58
C ARG A 213 8.25 11.46 1.27
N LEU A 214 7.54 11.05 0.21
CA LEU A 214 7.41 9.66 -0.22
C LEU A 214 7.90 9.50 -1.65
N ASN A 215 8.81 8.56 -1.86
CA ASN A 215 9.30 8.18 -3.18
C ASN A 215 8.50 7.01 -3.73
N GLY A 216 8.38 6.90 -5.05
CA GLY A 216 7.70 5.77 -5.67
C GLY A 216 7.85 5.73 -7.18
N ALA A 217 7.18 4.76 -7.78
CA ALA A 217 7.12 4.56 -9.22
C ALA A 217 5.71 4.14 -9.64
N ASP A 218 5.38 4.42 -10.90
CA ASP A 218 4.11 4.13 -11.60
C ASP A 218 2.83 4.76 -11.04
N SER A 219 2.51 4.55 -9.76
CA SER A 219 1.28 5.10 -9.18
C SER A 219 1.43 5.49 -7.73
N LEU A 220 0.81 6.62 -7.40
CA LEU A 220 0.57 7.08 -6.04
C LEU A 220 -0.94 7.02 -5.77
N ARG A 221 -1.34 6.32 -4.72
CA ARG A 221 -2.73 6.20 -4.28
C ARG A 221 -2.85 6.71 -2.85
N ILE A 222 -3.98 7.34 -2.55
CA ILE A 222 -4.30 7.81 -1.21
C ILE A 222 -5.64 7.19 -0.85
N ALA A 223 -5.66 6.43 0.24
CA ALA A 223 -6.88 5.93 0.84
C ALA A 223 -7.25 6.87 2.01
N PRO A 224 -8.15 7.85 1.79
CA PRO A 224 -8.67 8.64 2.88
C PRO A 224 -9.49 7.70 3.78
N LEU A 225 -9.13 7.65 5.05
CA LEU A 225 -9.96 7.02 6.06
C LEU A 225 -10.72 8.16 6.74
N GLY A 226 -12.03 8.23 6.55
CA GLY A 226 -12.91 9.33 6.97
C GLY A 226 -14.25 9.26 6.27
#